data_AF-A0A7U9NKI5-F1
#
_entry.id   AF-A0A7U9NKI5-F1
#
_cell.length_a   1.000
_cell.length_b   1.000
_cell.length_c   1.000
_cell.angle_alpha   90.00
_cell.angle_beta   90.00
_cell.angle_gamma   90.00
#
_symmetry.space_group_name_H-M   'P 1'
#
loop_
_entity.id
_entity.type
_entity.pdbx_description
1 polymer ?
#
loop_
_entity_poly.entity_id
_entity_poly.type
_entity_poly.pdbx_seq_one_letter_code
_entity_poly.pdbx_strand_id
1 'polypeptide(L)'
;MVQEIETANLRACPFCGGKAELKVSDHPFGDCLMVRVHCLECHCVSNLYQTGMTLGFVGHPARNVTLEEAKQKAREAWNRRPNFGQRLEKEKGREELVLRHLIDTCSLAAEITGIAMIILGLSNQLDDAETDVLTPGAMKDALFGISSHLGRIAIDLGCLKGNEDGEKGAEI
;
A
#
# COMPACT_ATOMS: atom_id res chain seq x y z
N MET A 1 3.61 -16.74 15.45
CA MET A 1 4.43 -16.08 14.42
C MET A 1 4.53 -16.98 13.20
N VAL A 2 3.45 -17.04 12.42
CA VAL A 2 3.48 -17.69 11.10
C VAL A 2 3.85 -16.61 10.09
N GLN A 3 5.07 -16.69 9.54
CA GLN A 3 5.48 -15.85 8.41
C GLN A 3 5.54 -16.73 7.17
N GLU A 4 4.45 -16.76 6.41
CA GLU A 4 4.46 -17.37 5.08
C GLU A 4 4.88 -16.29 4.06
N ILE A 5 5.91 -16.60 3.27
CA ILE A 5 6.46 -15.71 2.25
C ILE A 5 6.26 -16.37 0.88
N GLU A 6 5.46 -15.74 0.03
CA GLU A 6 5.20 -16.18 -1.34
C GLU A 6 5.72 -15.16 -2.35
N THR A 7 6.39 -15.63 -3.40
CA THR A 7 6.94 -14.76 -4.45
C THR A 7 6.37 -15.06 -5.85
N ALA A 8 5.54 -16.08 -5.98
CA ALA A 8 4.95 -16.47 -7.26
C ALA A 8 3.85 -15.48 -7.70
N ASN A 9 3.78 -15.22 -9.01
CA ASN A 9 2.73 -14.41 -9.66
C ASN A 9 2.65 -12.92 -9.26
N LEU A 10 3.75 -12.35 -8.77
CA LEU A 10 3.86 -10.92 -8.50
C LEU A 10 4.63 -10.21 -9.63
N ARG A 11 4.08 -9.09 -10.11
CA ARG A 11 4.81 -8.16 -10.97
C ARG A 11 5.94 -7.49 -10.19
N ALA A 12 6.98 -7.10 -10.92
CA ALA A 12 8.04 -6.23 -10.41
C ALA A 12 7.44 -4.98 -9.77
N CYS A 13 8.18 -4.39 -8.83
CA CYS A 13 7.75 -3.19 -8.14
C CYS A 13 7.42 -2.10 -9.16
N PRO A 14 6.20 -1.54 -9.12
CA PRO A 14 5.79 -0.53 -10.09
C PRO A 14 6.59 0.78 -9.96
N PHE A 15 7.34 0.97 -8.87
CA PHE A 15 8.11 2.18 -8.59
C PHE A 15 9.59 2.04 -8.94
N CYS A 16 10.27 1.00 -8.46
CA CYS A 16 11.72 0.81 -8.67
C CYS A 16 12.06 -0.33 -9.64
N GLY A 17 11.09 -1.14 -10.06
CA GLY A 17 11.34 -2.36 -10.85
C GLY A 17 11.90 -3.53 -10.04
N GLY A 18 12.15 -3.36 -8.75
CA GLY A 18 12.70 -4.38 -7.85
C GLY A 18 11.76 -5.53 -7.56
N LYS A 19 12.29 -6.58 -6.92
CA LYS A 19 11.52 -7.79 -6.58
C LYS A 19 10.45 -7.49 -5.51
N ALA A 20 9.29 -8.13 -5.66
CA ALA A 20 8.16 -8.04 -4.74
C ALA A 20 7.85 -9.40 -4.11
N GLU A 21 7.44 -9.40 -2.84
CA GLU A 21 7.09 -10.60 -2.08
C GLU A 21 5.79 -10.38 -1.30
N LEU A 22 4.93 -11.39 -1.29
CA LEU A 22 3.71 -11.44 -0.48
C LEU A 22 4.05 -12.03 0.87
N LYS A 23 3.69 -11.31 1.93
CA LYS A 23 3.92 -11.70 3.32
C LYS A 23 2.59 -11.87 4.03
N VAL A 24 2.45 -13.01 4.70
CA VAL A 24 1.37 -13.29 5.66
C VAL A 24 1.94 -13.14 7.07
N SER A 25 1.18 -12.50 7.96
CA SER A 25 1.56 -12.32 9.37
C SER A 25 0.33 -12.29 10.28
N ASP A 26 0.51 -12.67 11.54
CA ASP A 26 -0.52 -12.55 12.58
C ASP A 26 -0.90 -11.08 12.81
N HIS A 27 -2.20 -10.77 12.97
CA HIS A 27 -2.65 -9.43 13.34
C HIS A 27 -2.31 -9.14 14.81
N PRO A 28 -1.72 -7.98 15.15
CA PRO A 28 -1.23 -7.69 16.51
C PRO A 28 -2.35 -7.61 17.57
N PHE A 29 -3.59 -7.36 17.15
CA PHE A 29 -4.72 -7.14 18.05
C PHE A 29 -5.88 -8.15 17.88
N GLY A 30 -5.72 -9.24 17.13
CA GLY A 30 -6.83 -10.18 16.93
C GLY A 30 -6.47 -11.47 16.21
N ASP A 31 -7.41 -12.42 16.23
CA ASP A 31 -7.28 -13.75 15.61
C ASP A 31 -7.55 -13.72 14.10
N CYS A 32 -6.88 -12.80 13.40
CA CYS A 32 -6.90 -12.72 11.94
C CYS A 32 -5.48 -12.68 11.37
N LEU A 33 -5.36 -13.17 10.14
CA LEU A 33 -4.12 -13.10 9.38
C LEU A 33 -4.15 -11.88 8.49
N MET A 34 -3.04 -11.14 8.51
CA MET A 34 -2.76 -10.01 7.65
C MET A 34 -1.95 -10.46 6.45
N VAL A 35 -2.29 -9.94 5.27
CA VAL A 35 -1.62 -10.24 4.00
C VAL A 35 -1.27 -8.94 3.29
N ARG A 36 -0.01 -8.79 2.90
CA ARG A 36 0.47 -7.63 2.14
C ARG A 36 1.58 -8.03 1.17
N VAL A 37 1.70 -7.31 0.07
CA VAL A 37 2.86 -7.38 -0.82
C VAL A 37 3.83 -6.27 -0.43
N HIS A 38 5.12 -6.54 -0.47
CA HIS A 38 6.17 -5.56 -0.26
C HIS A 38 7.29 -5.70 -1.28
N CYS A 39 7.90 -4.58 -1.67
CA CYS A 39 9.13 -4.56 -2.44
C CYS A 39 10.32 -4.70 -1.50
N LEU A 40 11.30 -5.53 -1.87
CA LEU A 40 12.51 -5.73 -1.08
C LEU A 40 13.53 -4.60 -1.21
N GLU A 41 13.43 -3.79 -2.26
CA GLU A 41 14.42 -2.74 -2.55
C GLU A 41 13.97 -1.37 -2.04
N CYS A 42 12.79 -0.91 -2.48
CA CYS A 42 12.28 0.41 -2.10
C CYS A 42 11.28 0.36 -0.94
N HIS A 43 11.06 -0.82 -0.36
CA HIS A 43 10.12 -1.05 0.73
C HIS A 43 8.69 -0.55 0.45
N CYS A 44 8.31 -0.41 -0.83
CA CYS A 44 6.94 -0.13 -1.21
C CYS A 44 6.03 -1.25 -0.74
N VAL A 45 4.84 -0.90 -0.27
CA VAL A 45 3.89 -1.87 0.27
C VAL A 45 2.55 -1.76 -0.46
N SER A 46 1.84 -2.88 -0.55
CA SER A 46 0.42 -2.90 -0.91
C SER A 46 -0.44 -2.50 0.28
N ASN A 47 -1.73 -2.31 0.00
CA ASN A 47 -2.76 -2.30 1.02
C ASN A 47 -2.71 -3.58 1.86
N LEU A 48 -3.15 -3.45 3.10
CA LEU A 48 -3.31 -4.56 4.03
C LEU A 48 -4.64 -5.27 3.75
N TYR A 49 -4.58 -6.58 3.52
CA TYR A 49 -5.77 -7.44 3.42
C TYR A 49 -5.80 -8.34 4.64
N GLN A 50 -6.99 -8.62 5.18
CA GLN A 50 -7.14 -9.41 6.39
C GLN A 50 -8.15 -10.54 6.18
N THR A 51 -7.91 -11.67 6.86
CA THR A 51 -8.88 -12.77 6.95
C THR A 51 -9.94 -12.47 8.00
N GLY A 52 -11.05 -13.20 7.96
CA GLY A 52 -12.11 -13.11 8.97
C GLY A 52 -13.37 -12.41 8.46
N MET A 53 -14.25 -12.05 9.39
CA MET A 53 -15.56 -11.51 9.07
C MET A 53 -15.46 -10.07 8.57
N THR A 54 -15.99 -9.79 7.38
CA THR A 54 -16.14 -8.43 6.88
C THR A 54 -17.32 -7.75 7.55
N LEU A 55 -17.23 -6.43 7.72
CA LEU A 55 -18.39 -5.62 8.07
C LEU A 55 -19.40 -5.66 6.92
N GLY A 56 -20.67 -5.86 7.26
CA GLY A 56 -21.77 -5.79 6.29
C GLY A 56 -22.16 -4.34 6.04
N PHE A 57 -22.33 -3.98 4.77
CA PHE A 57 -22.86 -2.69 4.32
C PHE A 57 -24.14 -2.91 3.51
N VAL A 58 -24.90 -1.84 3.28
CA VAL A 58 -26.08 -1.90 2.40
C VAL A 58 -25.63 -2.37 1.00
N GLY A 59 -26.16 -3.52 0.56
CA GLY A 59 -25.79 -4.16 -0.72
C GLY A 59 -24.58 -5.12 -0.66
N HIS A 60 -23.85 -5.17 0.45
CA HIS A 60 -22.70 -6.05 0.65
C HIS A 60 -22.78 -6.75 2.01
N PRO A 61 -23.40 -7.94 2.10
CA PRO A 61 -23.56 -8.63 3.37
C PRO A 61 -22.21 -9.00 3.97
N ALA A 62 -22.17 -9.06 5.31
CA ALA A 62 -21.02 -9.57 6.05
C ALA A 62 -20.71 -10.99 5.58
N ARG A 63 -19.43 -11.26 5.30
CA ARG A 63 -18.97 -12.59 4.90
C ARG A 63 -17.59 -12.85 5.43
N ASN A 64 -17.24 -14.12 5.53
CA ASN A 64 -15.90 -14.52 5.93
C ASN A 64 -14.95 -14.47 4.73
N VAL A 65 -13.80 -13.83 4.90
CA VAL A 65 -12.70 -13.78 3.93
C VAL A 65 -11.64 -14.81 4.33
N THR A 66 -11.35 -15.73 3.41
CA THR A 66 -10.33 -16.77 3.62
C THR A 66 -8.91 -16.24 3.37
N LEU A 67 -7.90 -16.95 3.85
CA LEU A 67 -6.49 -16.62 3.60
C LEU A 67 -6.17 -16.56 2.11
N GLU A 68 -6.62 -17.55 1.34
CA GLU A 68 -6.39 -17.59 -0.11
C GLU A 68 -7.05 -16.42 -0.84
N GLU A 69 -8.24 -16.01 -0.41
CA GLU A 69 -8.91 -14.84 -0.96
C GLU A 69 -8.15 -13.55 -0.65
N ALA A 70 -7.66 -13.40 0.59
CA ALA A 70 -6.85 -12.24 0.99
C ALA A 70 -5.53 -12.19 0.20
N LYS A 71 -4.84 -13.34 0.03
CA LYS A 71 -3.65 -13.46 -0.81
C LYS A 71 -3.93 -13.06 -2.25
N GLN A 72 -5.02 -13.56 -2.83
CA GLN A 72 -5.39 -13.24 -4.20
C GLN A 72 -5.69 -11.75 -4.40
N LYS A 73 -6.44 -11.13 -3.49
CA LYS A 73 -6.71 -9.68 -3.52
C LYS A 73 -5.43 -8.86 -3.42
N ALA A 74 -4.50 -9.25 -2.55
CA ALA A 74 -3.22 -8.57 -2.41
C ALA A 74 -2.40 -8.64 -3.70
N ARG A 75 -2.33 -9.82 -4.34
CA ARG A 75 -1.66 -10.00 -5.64
C ARG A 75 -2.30 -9.17 -6.74
N GLU A 76 -3.61 -9.23 -6.88
CA GLU A 76 -4.35 -8.48 -7.90
C GLU A 76 -4.20 -6.97 -7.73
N ALA A 77 -4.27 -6.49 -6.49
CA ALA A 77 -4.08 -5.07 -6.20
C ALA A 77 -2.66 -4.61 -6.54
N TRP A 78 -1.64 -5.40 -6.20
CA TRP A 78 -0.25 -5.12 -6.56
C TRP A 78 -0.06 -5.11 -8.08
N ASN A 79 -0.54 -6.15 -8.77
CA ASN A 79 -0.33 -6.32 -10.21
C ASN A 79 -1.12 -5.32 -11.06
N ARG A 80 -2.21 -4.76 -10.54
CA ARG A 80 -2.99 -3.69 -11.20
C ARG A 80 -2.31 -2.33 -11.14
N ARG A 81 -1.31 -2.13 -10.27
CA ARG A 81 -0.59 -0.85 -10.21
C ARG A 81 0.08 -0.57 -11.56
N PRO A 82 -0.11 0.63 -12.13
CA PRO A 82 0.58 1.00 -13.35
C PRO A 82 2.09 1.07 -13.06
N ASN A 83 2.90 0.45 -13.92
CA ASN A 83 4.35 0.67 -13.88
C ASN A 83 4.60 2.17 -14.09
N PHE A 84 5.51 2.76 -13.30
CA PHE A 84 5.83 4.19 -13.37
C PHE A 84 6.12 4.65 -14.80
N GLY A 85 6.81 3.82 -15.59
CA GLY A 85 7.13 4.09 -17.00
C GLY A 85 5.94 4.05 -17.98
N GLN A 86 4.82 3.40 -17.66
CA GLN A 86 3.63 3.31 -18.53
C GLN A 86 2.53 4.33 -18.18
N ARG A 87 2.61 4.99 -17.01
CA ARG A 87 1.60 5.96 -16.56
C ARG A 87 1.63 7.26 -17.38
N LEU A 88 2.80 7.64 -17.90
CA LEU A 88 2.99 8.82 -18.76
C LEU A 88 2.37 8.68 -20.16
N GLU A 89 2.18 7.46 -20.67
CA GLU A 89 1.69 7.24 -22.06
C GLU A 89 0.16 7.07 -22.15
N LYS A 90 -0.51 6.67 -21.06
CA LYS A 90 -1.95 6.33 -21.07
C LYS A 90 -2.91 7.51 -20.87
N GLU A 91 -2.44 8.73 -20.67
CA GLU A 91 -3.29 9.92 -20.47
C GLU A 91 -3.96 10.47 -21.75
N LYS A 92 -3.82 9.79 -22.90
CA LYS A 92 -4.51 10.16 -24.15
C LYS A 92 -5.82 9.41 -24.45
N GLY A 93 -6.30 8.53 -23.57
CA GLY A 93 -7.52 7.73 -23.80
C GLY A 93 -8.53 7.86 -22.66
N ARG A 94 -9.71 8.41 -22.98
CA ARG A 94 -10.77 8.89 -22.10
C ARG A 94 -11.64 7.76 -21.49
N GLU A 95 -12.31 8.10 -20.37
CA GLU A 95 -13.51 7.49 -19.75
C GLU A 95 -13.39 6.21 -18.89
N GLU A 96 -13.05 6.39 -17.60
CA GLU A 96 -13.46 5.48 -16.50
C GLU A 96 -13.33 6.21 -15.13
N LEU A 97 -14.25 7.15 -14.82
CA LEU A 97 -14.02 8.13 -13.74
C LEU A 97 -14.54 7.72 -12.34
N VAL A 98 -15.37 6.67 -12.20
CA VAL A 98 -16.02 6.38 -10.89
C VAL A 98 -15.36 5.21 -10.15
N LEU A 99 -14.72 4.26 -10.84
CA LEU A 99 -13.96 3.16 -10.20
C LEU A 99 -12.54 3.59 -9.78
N ARG A 100 -12.05 4.70 -10.32
CA ARG A 100 -10.67 5.19 -10.15
C ARG A 100 -10.46 5.95 -8.83
N HIS A 101 -11.50 6.60 -8.30
CA HIS A 101 -11.47 7.32 -7.02
C HIS A 101 -11.42 6.39 -5.79
N LEU A 102 -12.05 5.21 -5.88
CA LEU A 102 -12.00 4.21 -4.79
C LEU A 102 -10.64 3.48 -4.73
N ILE A 103 -9.91 3.44 -5.86
CA ILE A 103 -8.56 2.88 -5.95
C ILE A 103 -7.50 3.88 -5.42
N ASP A 104 -7.81 5.18 -5.45
CA ASP A 104 -6.88 6.26 -5.07
C ASP A 104 -6.81 6.50 -3.55
N THR A 105 -7.96 6.52 -2.87
CA THR A 105 -7.99 6.68 -1.39
C THR A 105 -7.36 5.49 -0.66
N CYS A 106 -7.48 4.28 -1.21
CA CYS A 106 -6.81 3.11 -0.65
C CYS A 106 -5.29 3.15 -0.84
N SER A 107 -4.78 3.77 -1.92
CA SER A 107 -3.35 4.01 -2.12
C SER A 107 -2.84 4.99 -1.06
N LEU A 108 -3.51 6.12 -0.90
CA LEU A 108 -3.17 7.13 0.11
C LEU A 108 -3.20 6.54 1.54
N ALA A 109 -4.24 5.77 1.88
CA ALA A 109 -4.35 5.10 3.16
C ALA A 109 -3.20 4.12 3.41
N ALA A 110 -2.74 3.39 2.38
CA ALA A 110 -1.60 2.48 2.50
C ALA A 110 -0.27 3.22 2.69
N GLU A 111 -0.07 4.36 2.03
CA GLU A 111 1.13 5.17 2.23
C GLU A 111 1.17 5.80 3.63
N ILE A 112 0.03 6.32 4.13
CA ILE A 112 -0.10 6.82 5.50
C ILE A 112 0.14 5.70 6.52
N THR A 113 -0.44 4.52 6.28
CA THR A 113 -0.23 3.33 7.13
C THR A 113 1.24 2.91 7.13
N GLY A 114 1.92 2.99 5.98
CA GLY A 114 3.35 2.72 5.86
C GLY A 114 4.19 3.63 6.77
N ILE A 115 3.93 4.94 6.72
CA ILE A 115 4.59 5.91 7.61
C ILE A 115 4.31 5.59 9.08
N ALA A 116 3.06 5.34 9.44
CA ALA A 116 2.66 5.05 10.83
C ALA A 116 3.39 3.81 11.38
N MET A 117 3.54 2.76 10.57
CA MET A 117 4.26 1.54 10.96
C MET A 117 5.75 1.77 11.18
N ILE A 118 6.40 2.61 10.35
CA ILE A 118 7.80 2.98 10.55
C ILE A 118 7.96 3.77 11.85
N ILE A 119 7.10 4.76 12.10
CA ILE A 119 7.12 5.54 13.35
C ILE A 119 6.91 4.65 14.56
N LEU A 120 5.95 3.73 14.53
CA LEU A 120 5.70 2.79 15.62
C LEU A 120 6.90 1.89 15.89
N GLY A 121 7.55 1.38 14.84
CA GLY A 121 8.78 0.60 14.97
C GLY A 121 9.93 1.38 15.60
N LEU A 122 10.10 2.64 15.21
CA LEU A 122 11.11 3.54 15.82
C LEU A 122 10.78 3.86 17.28
N SER A 123 9.52 4.14 17.62
CA SER A 123 9.10 4.41 19.00
C SER A 123 9.40 3.24 19.94
N ASN A 124 9.23 2.01 19.47
CA ASN A 124 9.57 0.81 20.25
C ASN A 124 11.08 0.65 20.48
N GLN A 125 11.93 1.20 19.58
CA GLN A 125 13.39 1.21 19.73
C GLN A 125 13.91 2.38 20.56
N LEU A 126 13.03 3.30 20.97
CA LEU A 126 13.33 4.39 21.89
C LEU A 126 12.88 4.08 23.33
N ASP A 127 12.42 2.85 23.60
CA ASP A 127 12.04 2.41 24.95
C ASP A 127 13.30 2.27 25.83
N ASP A 128 13.20 2.75 27.08
CA ASP A 128 14.31 2.92 28.03
C ASP A 128 14.91 1.59 28.53
N ALA A 129 14.41 0.45 28.02
CA ALA A 129 14.82 -0.89 28.40
C ALA A 129 16.17 -1.34 27.79
N GLU A 130 16.83 -0.51 26.97
CA GLU A 130 18.14 -0.77 26.32
C GLU A 130 18.23 -2.06 25.47
N THR A 131 17.12 -2.73 25.17
CA THR A 131 17.15 -4.05 24.50
C THR A 131 17.32 -3.98 22.98
N ASP A 132 17.00 -2.85 22.33
CA ASP A 132 17.12 -2.68 20.88
C ASP A 132 17.73 -1.31 20.54
N VAL A 133 19.07 -1.27 20.42
CA VAL A 133 19.79 -0.03 20.04
C VAL A 133 19.43 0.37 18.61
N LEU A 134 18.75 1.50 18.44
CA LEU A 134 18.51 2.13 17.14
C LEU A 134 19.85 2.42 16.44
N THR A 135 20.21 1.59 15.45
CA THR A 135 21.46 1.78 14.71
C THR A 135 21.32 2.94 13.69
N PRO A 136 22.42 3.64 13.37
CA PRO A 136 22.41 4.66 12.30
C PRO A 136 21.92 4.12 10.95
N GLY A 137 22.18 2.84 10.65
CA GLY A 137 21.69 2.18 9.44
C GLY A 137 20.17 2.02 9.45
N ALA A 138 19.60 1.47 10.53
CA ALA A 138 18.16 1.32 10.70
C ALA A 138 17.44 2.69 10.65
N MET A 139 18.03 3.72 11.24
CA MET A 139 17.51 5.10 11.17
C MET A 139 17.53 5.64 9.74
N LYS A 140 18.62 5.42 8.99
CA LYS A 140 18.72 5.84 7.59
C LYS A 140 17.67 5.15 6.72
N ASP A 141 17.47 3.85 6.90
CA ASP A 141 16.50 3.06 6.13
C ASP A 141 15.06 3.48 6.48
N ALA A 142 14.77 3.74 7.75
CA ALA A 142 13.49 4.26 8.20
C ALA A 142 13.18 5.64 7.59
N LEU A 143 14.14 6.56 7.61
CA LEU A 143 13.99 7.90 7.01
C LEU A 143 13.83 7.81 5.49
N PHE A 144 14.54 6.92 4.83
CA PHE A 144 14.37 6.66 3.39
C PHE A 144 12.97 6.12 3.09
N GLY A 145 12.47 5.18 3.90
CA GLY A 145 11.10 4.67 3.80
C GLY A 145 10.04 5.77 3.95
N ILE A 146 10.17 6.61 4.99
CA ILE A 146 9.27 7.76 5.21
C ILE A 146 9.32 8.72 4.02
N SER A 147 10.51 9.07 3.54
CA SER A 147 10.69 9.95 2.38
C SER A 147 10.04 9.37 1.12
N SER A 148 10.17 8.06 0.89
CA SER A 148 9.53 7.39 -0.23
C SER A 148 8.00 7.41 -0.13
N HIS A 149 7.44 7.19 1.06
CA HIS A 149 5.98 7.27 1.28
C HIS A 149 5.47 8.71 1.05
N LEU A 150 6.17 9.72 1.57
CA LEU A 150 5.83 11.13 1.36
C LEU A 150 5.91 11.52 -0.13
N GLY A 151 6.93 11.05 -0.86
CA GLY A 151 7.06 11.28 -2.29
C GLY A 151 5.88 10.70 -3.08
N ARG A 152 5.36 9.53 -2.68
CA ARG A 152 4.18 8.92 -3.31
C ARG A 152 2.89 9.66 -2.96
N ILE A 153 2.71 10.07 -1.71
CA ILE A 153 1.58 10.91 -1.31
C ILE A 153 1.56 12.21 -2.11
N ALA A 154 2.71 12.86 -2.29
CA ALA A 154 2.80 14.08 -3.10
C ALA A 154 2.40 13.86 -4.56
N ILE A 155 2.77 12.70 -5.14
CA ILE A 155 2.36 12.31 -6.49
C ILE A 155 0.85 12.07 -6.55
N ASP A 156 0.30 11.28 -5.63
CA ASP A 156 -1.13 10.94 -5.60
C ASP A 156 -1.99 12.22 -5.41
N LEU A 157 -1.59 13.14 -4.52
CA LEU A 157 -2.24 14.45 -4.36
C LEU A 157 -2.10 15.36 -5.59
N GLY A 158 -0.96 15.32 -6.29
CA GLY A 158 -0.76 16.06 -7.53
C GLY A 158 -1.69 15.59 -8.66
N CYS A 159 -1.95 14.28 -8.74
CA CYS A 159 -2.90 13.71 -9.68
C CYS A 159 -4.36 14.09 -9.38
N LEU A 160 -4.72 14.32 -8.10
CA LEU A 160 -6.06 14.79 -7.72
C LEU A 160 -6.30 16.24 -8.14
N LYS A 161 -5.31 17.12 -7.93
CA LYS A 161 -5.43 18.56 -8.22
C LYS A 161 -5.60 18.88 -9.71
N GLY A 162 -4.97 18.10 -10.60
CA GLY A 162 -5.08 18.28 -12.05
C GLY A 162 -6.50 18.10 -12.61
N ASN A 163 -7.41 17.48 -11.84
CA ASN A 163 -8.81 17.31 -12.25
C ASN A 163 -9.71 18.49 -11.87
N GLU A 164 -9.32 19.32 -10.88
CA GLU A 164 -10.14 20.46 -10.42
C GLU A 164 -9.95 21.70 -11.31
N ASP A 165 -8.79 21.87 -11.93
CA ASP A 165 -8.48 23.01 -12.81
C ASP A 165 -9.04 22.83 -14.25
N GLY A 166 -9.51 21.63 -14.60
CA GLY A 166 -10.10 21.31 -15.91
C GLY A 166 -11.60 21.64 -16.06
N GLU A 167 -12.32 21.88 -14.96
CA GLU A 167 -13.77 22.15 -15.00
C GLU A 167 -14.14 23.63 -15.12
N LYS A 168 -13.19 24.57 -14.99
CA LYS A 168 -13.49 26.03 -15.03
C LYS A 168 -13.46 26.67 -16.43
N GLY A 169 -13.36 25.86 -17.50
CA GLY A 169 -13.14 26.35 -18.87
C GLY A 169 -14.33 26.25 -19.83
N ALA A 170 -15.52 25.83 -19.38
CA ALA A 170 -16.66 25.56 -20.26
C ALA A 170 -17.91 26.37 -19.89
N GLU A 171 -17.80 27.70 -19.86
CA GLU A 171 -18.94 28.60 -19.97
C GLU A 171 -18.62 29.72 -20.97
N ILE A 172 -19.07 29.54 -22.22
CA ILE A 172 -19.45 30.63 -23.15
C ILE A 172 -20.74 30.20 -23.83
#